data_AF-A0A2T0MQR5-F1
#
_entry.id   AF-A0A2T0MQR5-F1
#
_cell.length_a   1.000
_cell.length_b   1.000
_cell.length_c   1.000
_cell.angle_alpha   90.00
_cell.angle_beta   90.00
_cell.angle_gamma   90.00
#
_symmetry.space_group_name_H-M   'P 1'
#
loop_
_entity.id
_entity.type
_entity.pdbx_description
1 polymer ?
#
loop_
_entity_poly.entity_id
_entity_poly.type
_entity_poly.pdbx_seq_one_letter_code
_entity_poly.pdbx_strand_id
1 'polypeptide(L)' 'TLLVSDNGVGLGEGGRRSGLRNIEERAGRLGGTALLESPDEGGTRLRWTIPV' A
#
# COMPACT_ATOMS: atom_id res chain seq x y z
N THR A 1 8.36 -9.26 -4.70
CA THR A 1 7.51 -8.58 -3.69
C THR A 1 8.30 -7.50 -3.00
N LEU A 2 7.69 -6.34 -2.78
CA LEU A 2 8.19 -5.22 -2.01
C LEU A 2 7.27 -5.00 -0.80
N LEU A 3 7.85 -4.75 0.37
CA LEU A 3 7.14 -4.38 1.59
C LEU A 3 7.65 -3.04 2.08
N VAL A 4 6.74 -2.11 2.32
CA VAL A 4 7.02 -0.83 2.99
C VAL A 4 6.19 -0.80 4.27
N SER A 5 6.81 -0.40 5.38
CA SER A 5 6.12 -0.23 6.67
C SER A 5 6.62 1.04 7.34
N ASP A 6 5.71 1.75 7.99
CA ASP A 6 6.01 2.87 8.87
C ASP A 6 5.40 2.64 10.25
N ASN A 7 5.87 3.38 11.24
CA ASN A 7 5.38 3.38 12.62
C ASN A 7 4.60 4.67 12.96
N GLY A 8 4.01 5.30 11.94
CA GLY A 8 3.20 6.51 12.11
C GLY A 8 1.84 6.21 12.74
N VAL A 9 0.92 7.17 12.61
CA VAL A 9 -0.45 7.05 13.15
C VAL A 9 -1.41 6.27 12.25
N GLY A 10 -0.91 5.70 11.15
CA GLY A 10 -1.71 5.00 10.15
C GLY A 10 -2.41 5.93 9.17
N LEU A 11 -3.42 5.40 8.49
CA LEU A 11 -4.22 6.13 7.50
C LEU A 11 -5.28 6.96 8.21
N GLY A 12 -5.21 8.29 8.06
CA GLY A 12 -6.30 9.16 8.50
C GLY A 12 -7.60 8.89 7.73
N GLU A 13 -8.76 9.14 8.36
CA GLU A 13 -10.10 8.96 7.76
C GLU A 13 -10.34 9.82 6.50
N GLY A 14 -9.53 10.86 6.30
CA GLY A 14 -9.57 11.74 5.13
C GLY A 14 -8.17 12.06 4.59
N GLY A 15 -8.03 12.13 3.26
CA GLY A 15 -6.76 12.47 2.61
C GLY A 15 -6.75 12.19 1.11
N ARG A 16 -5.73 12.73 0.40
CA ARG A 16 -5.50 12.41 -1.02
C ARG A 16 -5.04 10.96 -1.15
N ARG A 17 -5.90 10.10 -1.71
CA ARG A 17 -5.61 8.68 -1.99
C ARG A 17 -5.10 8.40 -3.41
N SER A 18 -4.84 9.44 -4.20
CA SER A 18 -4.40 9.28 -5.60
C SER A 18 -3.06 8.54 -5.71
N GLY A 19 -2.16 8.70 -4.74
CA GLY A 19 -0.91 7.95 -4.70
C GLY A 19 -1.11 6.44 -4.50
N LEU A 20 -1.96 6.06 -3.55
CA LEU A 20 -2.29 4.65 -3.28
C LEU A 20 -2.99 4.00 -4.48
N ARG A 21 -3.99 4.68 -5.06
CA ARG A 21 -4.66 4.23 -6.29
C ARG A 21 -3.67 4.05 -7.44
N ASN A 22 -2.72 4.96 -7.60
CA ASN A 22 -1.70 4.85 -8.64
C ASN A 22 -0.84 3.59 -8.46
N ILE A 23 -0.46 3.27 -7.23
CA ILE A 23 0.33 2.07 -6.91
C ILE A 23 -0.48 0.80 -7.22
N GLU A 24 -1.75 0.75 -6.82
CA GLU A 24 -2.67 -0.36 -7.14
C GLU A 24 -2.83 -0.56 -8.65
N GLU A 25 -3.09 0.51 -9.40
CA GLU A 25 -3.24 0.47 -10.87
C GLU A 25 -1.95 -0.02 -11.54
N ARG A 26 -0.77 0.44 -11.09
CA ARG A 26 0.51 -0.01 -11.63
C ARG A 26 0.78 -1.47 -11.32
N ALA A 27 0.43 -1.95 -10.13
CA ALA A 27 0.53 -3.36 -9.80
C ALA A 27 -0.34 -4.21 -10.75
N GLY A 28 -1.61 -3.81 -10.93
CA GLY A 28 -2.55 -4.51 -11.82
C GLY A 28 -2.07 -4.55 -13.27
N ARG A 29 -1.53 -3.44 -13.79
CA ARG A 29 -0.95 -3.37 -15.14
C ARG A 29 0.22 -4.32 -15.37
N LEU A 30 0.90 -4.75 -14.30
CA LEU A 30 2.01 -5.70 -14.34
C LEU A 30 1.56 -7.13 -13.97
N GLY A 31 0.26 -7.40 -13.88
CA GLY A 31 -0.26 -8.71 -13.47
C GLY A 31 -0.08 -9.00 -11.98
N GLY A 32 0.06 -7.95 -11.17
CA GLY A 32 0.33 -8.01 -9.75
C GLY A 32 -0.76 -7.37 -8.88
N THR A 33 -0.45 -7.19 -7.60
CA THR A 33 -1.34 -6.62 -6.59
C THR A 33 -0.59 -5.65 -5.67
N ALA A 34 -1.34 -4.68 -5.13
CA ALA A 34 -0.91 -3.85 -4.01
C ALA A 34 -1.95 -3.98 -2.90
N LEU A 35 -1.51 -4.22 -1.66
CA LEU A 35 -2.36 -4.31 -0.48
C LEU A 35 -1.88 -3.32 0.57
N LEU A 36 -2.83 -2.59 1.15
CA LEU A 36 -2.59 -1.65 2.22
C LEU A 36 -3.23 -2.18 3.50
N GLU A 37 -2.45 -2.24 4.58
CA GLU A 37 -2.84 -2.77 5.88
C GLU A 37 -2.56 -1.71 6.96
N SER A 38 -3.37 -1.71 8.01
CA SER A 38 -3.13 -0.93 9.24
C SER A 38 -2.85 -1.92 10.37
N PRO A 39 -1.57 -2.22 10.66
CA PRO A 39 -1.21 -3.15 11.72
C PRO A 39 -1.70 -2.71 13.11
N ASP A 40 -1.98 -3.67 13.99
CA ASP A 40 -2.43 -3.40 15.37
C ASP A 40 -1.38 -2.64 16.19
N GLU A 41 -0.10 -2.81 15.85
CA GLU A 41 1.05 -2.10 16.43
C GLU A 41 1.17 -0.62 15.98
N GLY A 42 0.29 -0.17 15.09
CA GLY A 42 0.26 1.17 14.52
C GLY A 42 0.86 1.25 13.11
N GLY A 43 0.82 2.46 12.55
CA GLY A 43 1.40 2.76 11.24
C GLY A 43 0.63 2.23 10.03
N THR A 44 1.31 2.20 8.89
CA THR A 44 0.78 1.69 7.62
C THR A 44 1.74 0.66 7.03
N ARG A 45 1.19 -0.39 6.44
CA ARG A 45 1.94 -1.40 5.71
C ARG A 45 1.44 -1.52 4.28
N LEU A 46 2.33 -1.34 3.30
CA LEU A 46 2.06 -1.51 1.88
C LEU A 46 2.83 -2.74 1.37
N ARG A 47 2.10 -3.75 0.90
CA ARG A 47 2.65 -4.93 0.23
C ARG A 47 2.39 -4.85 -1.27
N TRP A 48 3.44 -4.84 -2.08
CA TRP A 48 3.36 -4.78 -3.53
C TRP A 48 3.99 -6.02 -4.16
N THR A 49 3.26 -6.73 -5.02
CA THR A 49 3.69 -8.00 -5.62
C THR A 49 3.44 -7.95 -7.12
N ILE A 50 4.45 -8.25 -7.93
CA ILE A 50 4.34 -8.44 -9.37
C ILE A 50 5.09 -9.73 -9.78
N PRO A 51 4.70 -10.38 -10.88
CA PRO A 51 5.56 -11.34 -11.58
C PRO A 51 6.87 -10.66 -12.02
N VAL A 52 7.98 -11.40 -11.97
CA VAL A 52 9.31 -10.99 -12.45
C VAL A 52 9.77 -11.84 -13.61
#